data_AF-A0A8H7QY57-F1
#
_entry.id   AF-A0A8H7QY57-F1
#
_cell.length_a   1.000
_cell.length_b   1.000
_cell.length_c   1.000
_cell.angle_alpha   90.00
_cell.angle_beta   90.00
_cell.angle_gamma   90.00
#
_symmetry.space_group_name_H-M   'P 1'
#
loop_
_entity.id
_entity.type
_entity.pdbx_description
1 polymer ?
#
loop_
_entity_poly.entity_id
_entity_poly.type
_entity_poly.pdbx_seq_one_letter_code
_entity_poly.pdbx_strand_id
1 'polypeptide(L)'
;MELSTSPKTPKRQETLGPMTPIQDWEVERATVVVEAKSYREKAERLEKQLETDRQTYEKNTVSLLREVKLKESFLEKKLKDSEENLMEDLLKLQRQLDDEKTLRQEEIQTIRNQHEQALESEDKKYQRRLTALQERLNAKDKEYAELFEKEKENNNPERDQEKDKLIESLNLEIAKEKSENAQLRESNSDLSATITDLTTLATTENEEQIQNVSKEFEQLRSYCKSIQHKLETSESNLNQYREHQKEYIQKVQDLENDLAAAKKLSQQQKKRLSQIVSNHDDNIKQLQENFAHEAQLSQMTTQAQFQNLQSEHTEMLRELREQHETEKEVWRIEQQSLIDEIRRDTTFEKEEAIRELTREWNDKNEDLSASMSKDAMEIQTHWESKLEEAKSKFVLQKTRLLGEIEVIKDRLGKEIHRRKQNQAALVDAQDKLDSVQLKLDVYHKKSADLLKQRTLIDKELSQLKSQNRISYRLARSLVAITSPTAIIDLRAQLPDILQTAIRDVSIMRIHGQTHHDYQNSTFDIDTIPTYGF
;
A
#
# COMPACT_ATOMS: atom_id res chain seq x y z
N MET A 1 8.97 -20.80 42.38
CA MET A 1 10.30 -21.42 42.59
C MET A 1 10.45 -21.69 44.08
N GLU A 2 10.16 -22.91 44.52
CA GLU A 2 10.40 -23.35 45.90
C GLU A 2 11.68 -24.18 45.95
N LEU A 3 12.60 -23.78 46.83
CA LEU A 3 13.84 -24.48 47.15
C LEU A 3 13.50 -25.82 47.84
N SER A 4 13.59 -26.93 47.12
CA SER A 4 13.47 -28.25 47.74
C SER A 4 14.78 -28.63 48.44
N THR A 5 14.74 -28.58 49.76
CA THR A 5 15.73 -29.10 50.70
C THR A 5 16.16 -30.52 50.33
N SER A 6 17.47 -30.73 50.16
CA SER A 6 18.05 -32.07 50.06
C SER A 6 17.78 -32.87 51.33
N PRO A 7 17.38 -34.15 51.24
CA PRO A 7 17.22 -34.98 52.42
C PRO A 7 18.61 -35.26 53.00
N LYS A 8 18.86 -34.78 54.22
CA LYS A 8 20.06 -35.14 54.99
C LYS A 8 20.11 -36.66 55.14
N THR A 9 21.14 -37.27 54.57
CA THR A 9 21.51 -38.66 54.86
C THR A 9 21.80 -38.81 56.35
N PRO A 10 21.36 -39.89 57.01
CA PRO A 10 21.66 -40.11 58.42
C PRO A 10 23.16 -40.36 58.58
N LYS A 11 23.80 -39.58 59.47
CA LYS A 11 25.21 -39.73 59.83
C LYS A 11 25.44 -41.13 60.41
N ARG A 12 26.28 -41.93 59.73
CA ARG A 12 26.87 -43.16 60.28
C ARG A 12 27.62 -42.83 61.56
N GLN A 13 27.19 -43.44 62.66
CA GLN A 13 27.93 -43.47 63.92
C GLN A 13 28.68 -44.81 63.93
N GLU A 14 29.95 -44.80 63.57
CA GLU A 14 30.83 -45.98 63.67
C GLU A 14 31.18 -46.20 65.14
N THR A 15 30.48 -47.15 65.78
CA THR A 15 30.90 -47.74 67.05
C THR A 15 31.02 -49.25 66.88
N LEU A 16 32.22 -49.73 67.19
CA LEU A 16 32.78 -51.09 67.14
C LEU A 16 31.85 -52.23 67.60
N GLY A 17 31.83 -53.34 66.85
CA GLY A 17 31.34 -54.66 67.28
C GLY A 17 31.04 -55.62 66.10
N PRO A 18 31.29 -56.95 66.21
CA PRO A 18 31.21 -57.87 65.07
C PRO A 18 29.77 -58.20 64.67
N MET A 19 29.60 -58.28 63.35
CA MET A 19 28.42 -58.61 62.55
C MET A 19 27.29 -59.40 63.23
N THR A 20 26.08 -58.85 63.15
CA THR A 20 24.94 -59.61 62.64
C THR A 20 24.65 -59.11 61.22
N PRO A 21 24.80 -59.95 60.18
CA PRO A 21 24.33 -59.62 58.82
C PRO A 21 22.85 -59.21 58.80
N ILE A 22 22.11 -59.55 59.86
CA ILE A 22 20.68 -59.31 59.98
C ILE A 22 20.30 -57.82 60.05
N GLN A 23 21.15 -56.97 60.62
CA GLN A 23 20.83 -55.54 60.79
C GLN A 23 21.18 -54.70 59.57
N ASP A 24 22.21 -55.06 58.79
CA ASP A 24 22.60 -54.30 57.60
C ASP A 24 21.57 -54.45 56.47
N TRP A 25 21.03 -55.66 56.23
CA TRP A 25 19.97 -55.85 55.24
C TRP A 25 18.65 -55.18 55.66
N GLU A 26 18.39 -55.05 56.95
CA GLU A 26 17.21 -54.33 57.45
C GLU A 26 17.32 -52.82 57.24
N VAL A 27 18.52 -52.25 57.42
CA VAL A 27 18.81 -50.84 57.15
C VAL A 27 18.76 -50.57 55.65
N GLU A 28 19.37 -51.42 54.81
CA GLU A 28 19.28 -51.30 53.34
C GLU A 28 17.84 -51.46 52.84
N ARG A 29 17.07 -52.40 53.40
CA ARG A 29 15.64 -52.53 53.09
C ARG A 29 14.87 -51.27 53.52
N ALA A 30 15.18 -50.69 54.67
CA ALA A 30 14.53 -49.46 55.13
C ALA A 30 14.89 -48.26 54.23
N THR A 31 16.15 -48.12 53.80
CA THR A 31 16.56 -47.05 52.87
C THR A 31 15.91 -47.23 51.50
N VAL A 32 15.86 -48.44 50.96
CA VAL A 32 15.18 -48.73 49.69
C VAL A 32 13.67 -48.45 49.77
N VAL A 33 13.01 -48.77 50.90
CA VAL A 33 11.59 -48.43 51.09
C VAL A 33 11.36 -46.92 51.19
N VAL A 34 12.25 -46.19 51.87
CA VAL A 34 12.19 -44.71 51.95
C VAL A 34 12.43 -44.07 50.58
N GLU A 35 13.40 -44.56 49.82
CA GLU A 35 13.68 -44.11 48.46
C GLU A 35 12.52 -44.44 47.52
N ALA A 36 11.97 -45.66 47.57
CA ALA A 36 10.80 -46.04 46.78
C ALA A 36 9.58 -45.16 47.11
N LYS A 37 9.38 -44.81 48.39
CA LYS A 37 8.34 -43.86 48.80
C LYS A 37 8.60 -42.46 48.24
N SER A 38 9.84 -41.97 48.31
CA SER A 38 10.25 -40.68 47.73
C SER A 38 10.05 -40.63 46.22
N TYR A 39 10.40 -41.71 45.50
CA TYR A 39 10.17 -41.82 44.06
C TYR A 39 8.67 -41.88 43.73
N ARG A 40 7.86 -42.60 44.52
CA ARG A 40 6.40 -42.61 44.36
C ARG A 40 5.81 -41.21 44.58
N GLU A 41 6.20 -40.52 45.65
CA GLU A 41 5.76 -39.15 45.91
C GLU A 41 6.19 -38.19 44.79
N LYS A 42 7.39 -38.37 44.22
CA LYS A 42 7.85 -37.58 43.07
C LYS A 42 7.03 -37.88 41.81
N ALA A 43 6.71 -39.15 41.55
CA ALA A 43 5.86 -39.55 40.44
C ALA A 43 4.45 -38.97 40.58
N GLU A 44 3.84 -39.04 41.77
CA GLU A 44 2.53 -38.45 42.05
C GLU A 44 2.50 -36.93 41.88
N ARG A 45 3.59 -36.22 42.26
CA ARG A 45 3.70 -34.77 42.00
C ARG A 45 3.78 -34.46 40.50
N LEU A 46 4.55 -35.24 39.75
CA LEU A 46 4.67 -35.06 38.31
C LEU A 46 3.36 -35.38 37.59
N GLU A 47 2.63 -36.41 38.00
CA GLU A 47 1.30 -36.73 37.47
C GLU A 47 0.30 -35.61 37.73
N LYS A 48 0.27 -35.06 38.95
CA LYS A 48 -0.57 -33.90 39.26
C LYS A 48 -0.22 -32.68 38.41
N GLN A 49 1.07 -32.43 38.20
CA GLN A 49 1.53 -31.32 37.37
C GLN A 49 1.13 -31.52 35.89
N LEU A 50 1.31 -32.73 35.35
CA LEU A 50 0.88 -33.06 33.99
C LEU A 50 -0.63 -32.90 33.81
N GLU A 51 -1.43 -33.30 34.80
CA GLU A 51 -2.88 -33.12 34.76
C GLU A 51 -3.28 -31.63 34.79
N THR A 52 -2.60 -30.80 35.60
CA THR A 52 -2.83 -29.34 35.59
C THR A 52 -2.42 -28.69 34.28
N ASP A 53 -1.32 -29.13 33.68
CA ASP A 53 -0.84 -28.62 32.40
C ASP A 53 -1.81 -29.01 31.27
N ARG A 54 -2.31 -30.27 31.29
CA ARG A 54 -3.34 -30.74 30.36
C ARG A 54 -4.62 -29.94 30.46
N GLN A 55 -5.14 -29.71 31.66
CA GLN A 55 -6.35 -28.90 31.85
C GLN A 55 -6.15 -27.45 31.39
N THR A 56 -4.96 -26.90 31.58
CA THR A 56 -4.63 -25.55 31.12
C THR A 56 -4.56 -25.50 29.60
N TYR A 57 -3.95 -26.50 28.97
CA TYR A 57 -3.92 -26.64 27.51
C TYR A 57 -5.33 -26.79 26.92
N GLU A 58 -6.19 -27.63 27.51
CA GLU A 58 -7.58 -27.79 27.09
C GLU A 58 -8.39 -26.48 27.23
N LYS A 59 -8.18 -25.72 28.32
CA LYS A 59 -8.81 -24.40 28.49
C LYS A 59 -8.32 -23.40 27.43
N ASN A 60 -7.02 -23.34 27.20
CA ASN A 60 -6.42 -22.42 26.23
C ASN A 60 -6.85 -22.75 24.80
N THR A 61 -6.88 -24.03 24.42
CA THR A 61 -7.35 -24.46 23.10
C THR A 61 -8.82 -24.13 22.89
N VAL A 62 -9.69 -24.36 23.88
CA VAL A 62 -11.11 -23.97 23.80
C VAL A 62 -11.27 -22.45 23.69
N SER A 63 -10.47 -21.67 24.42
CA SER A 63 -10.48 -20.20 24.34
C SER A 63 -10.06 -19.71 22.95
N LEU A 64 -8.97 -20.24 22.41
CA LEU A 64 -8.48 -19.92 21.06
C LEU A 64 -9.49 -20.31 19.99
N LEU A 65 -10.12 -21.50 20.10
CA LEU A 65 -11.17 -21.93 19.16
C LEU A 65 -12.39 -20.99 19.18
N ARG A 66 -12.78 -20.48 20.36
CA ARG A 66 -13.86 -19.48 20.45
C ARG A 66 -13.47 -18.17 19.79
N GLU A 67 -12.23 -17.70 20.01
CA GLU A 67 -11.72 -16.48 19.39
C GLU A 67 -11.67 -16.61 17.86
N VAL A 68 -11.18 -17.73 17.34
CA VAL A 68 -11.16 -18.03 15.91
C VAL A 68 -12.57 -18.02 15.35
N LYS A 69 -13.52 -18.71 16.00
CA LYS A 69 -14.93 -18.73 15.56
C LYS A 69 -15.56 -17.33 15.56
N LEU A 70 -15.25 -16.49 16.53
CA LEU A 70 -15.71 -15.11 16.56
C LEU A 70 -15.11 -14.29 15.41
N LYS A 71 -13.81 -14.44 15.15
CA LYS A 71 -13.12 -13.78 14.03
C LYS A 71 -13.67 -14.23 12.67
N GLU A 72 -13.89 -15.53 12.50
CA GLU A 72 -14.54 -16.09 11.30
C GLU A 72 -15.94 -15.49 11.10
N SER A 73 -16.79 -15.50 12.13
CA SER A 73 -18.14 -14.91 12.04
C SER A 73 -18.14 -13.41 11.72
N PHE A 74 -17.14 -12.69 12.23
CA PHE A 74 -16.97 -11.26 11.97
C PHE A 74 -16.52 -11.00 10.52
N LEU A 75 -15.60 -11.81 10.01
CA LEU A 75 -15.14 -11.74 8.62
C LEU A 75 -16.25 -12.15 7.65
N GLU A 76 -17.01 -13.20 7.93
CA GLU A 76 -18.18 -13.60 7.15
C GLU A 76 -19.22 -12.47 7.10
N LYS A 77 -19.50 -11.83 8.23
CA LYS A 77 -20.40 -10.68 8.26
C LYS A 77 -19.87 -9.52 7.41
N LYS A 78 -18.59 -9.16 7.56
CA LYS A 78 -17.98 -8.09 6.74
C LYS A 78 -18.01 -8.40 5.26
N LEU A 79 -17.76 -9.65 4.89
CA LEU A 79 -17.80 -10.11 3.51
C LEU A 79 -19.23 -9.97 2.96
N LYS A 80 -20.23 -10.44 3.72
CA LYS A 80 -21.64 -10.30 3.35
C LYS A 80 -22.07 -8.83 3.22
N ASP A 81 -21.69 -7.98 4.18
CA ASP A 81 -21.98 -6.53 4.12
C ASP A 81 -21.32 -5.90 2.88
N SER A 82 -20.11 -6.33 2.50
CA SER A 82 -19.43 -5.86 1.30
C SER A 82 -20.10 -6.34 0.00
N GLU A 83 -20.57 -7.59 -0.04
CA GLU A 83 -21.32 -8.13 -1.17
C GLU A 83 -22.68 -7.43 -1.33
N GLU A 84 -23.38 -7.16 -0.23
CA GLU A 84 -24.64 -6.42 -0.22
C GLU A 84 -24.44 -4.99 -0.74
N ASN A 85 -23.39 -4.28 -0.30
CA ASN A 85 -23.04 -2.95 -0.81
C ASN A 85 -22.71 -2.96 -2.31
N LEU A 86 -21.90 -3.92 -2.76
CA LEU A 86 -21.56 -4.06 -4.18
C LEU A 86 -22.79 -4.35 -5.04
N MET A 87 -23.71 -5.20 -4.57
CA MET A 87 -24.98 -5.43 -5.26
C MET A 87 -25.85 -4.17 -5.32
N GLU A 88 -25.89 -3.38 -4.24
CA GLU A 88 -26.64 -2.13 -4.23
C GLU A 88 -26.08 -1.13 -5.25
N ASP A 89 -24.75 -1.02 -5.34
CA ASP A 89 -24.07 -0.15 -6.30
C ASP A 89 -24.27 -0.64 -7.75
N LEU A 90 -24.21 -1.94 -8.00
CA LEU A 90 -24.56 -2.52 -9.31
C LEU A 90 -26.01 -2.20 -9.70
N LEU A 91 -26.96 -2.30 -8.76
CA LEU A 91 -28.35 -1.94 -9.01
C LEU A 91 -28.52 -0.44 -9.27
N LYS A 92 -27.79 0.43 -8.57
CA LYS A 92 -27.79 1.88 -8.82
C LYS A 92 -27.25 2.20 -10.21
N LEU A 93 -26.11 1.62 -10.58
CA LEU A 93 -25.52 1.80 -11.91
C LEU A 93 -26.44 1.27 -13.01
N GLN A 94 -27.10 0.14 -12.79
CA GLN A 94 -28.05 -0.39 -13.76
C GLN A 94 -29.26 0.53 -13.94
N ARG A 95 -29.80 1.11 -12.85
CA ARG A 95 -30.86 2.11 -12.94
C ARG A 95 -30.42 3.35 -13.70
N GLN A 96 -29.23 3.89 -13.39
CA GLN A 96 -28.68 5.05 -14.11
C GLN A 96 -28.50 4.78 -15.61
N LEU A 97 -28.02 3.59 -15.97
CA LEU A 97 -27.86 3.18 -17.36
C LEU A 97 -29.22 3.09 -18.08
N ASP A 98 -30.25 2.57 -17.40
CA ASP A 98 -31.60 2.48 -17.97
C ASP A 98 -32.25 3.87 -18.09
N ASP A 99 -32.03 4.76 -17.12
CA ASP A 99 -32.44 6.17 -17.18
C ASP A 99 -31.74 6.91 -18.34
N GLU A 100 -30.43 6.72 -18.53
CA GLU A 100 -29.71 7.30 -19.67
C GLU A 100 -30.19 6.75 -21.01
N LYS A 101 -30.48 5.45 -21.11
CA LYS A 101 -31.03 4.86 -22.32
C LYS A 101 -32.40 5.42 -22.65
N THR A 102 -33.27 5.57 -21.65
CA THR A 102 -34.60 6.14 -21.85
C THR A 102 -34.51 7.61 -22.26
N LEU A 103 -33.67 8.41 -21.60
CA LEU A 103 -33.40 9.80 -22.00
C LEU A 103 -32.87 9.90 -23.44
N ARG A 104 -31.88 9.11 -23.83
CA ARG A 104 -31.37 9.09 -25.22
C ARG A 104 -32.43 8.64 -26.21
N GLN A 105 -33.28 7.69 -25.84
CA GLN A 105 -34.37 7.24 -26.70
C GLN A 105 -35.43 8.34 -26.88
N GLU A 106 -35.74 9.08 -25.82
CA GLU A 106 -36.60 10.26 -25.87
C GLU A 106 -35.97 11.36 -26.75
N GLU A 107 -34.68 11.67 -26.59
CA GLU A 107 -33.96 12.62 -27.44
C GLU A 107 -34.03 12.24 -28.92
N ILE A 108 -33.72 10.98 -29.25
CA ILE A 108 -33.84 10.47 -30.62
C ILE A 108 -35.27 10.62 -31.14
N GLN A 109 -36.27 10.32 -30.31
CA GLN A 109 -37.67 10.47 -30.70
C GLN A 109 -38.05 11.94 -30.93
N THR A 110 -37.57 12.86 -30.09
CA THR A 110 -37.81 14.31 -30.28
C THR A 110 -37.17 14.81 -31.57
N ILE A 111 -35.94 14.42 -31.87
CA ILE A 111 -35.23 14.77 -33.12
C ILE A 111 -35.97 14.20 -34.33
N ARG A 112 -36.42 12.93 -34.27
CA ARG A 112 -37.24 12.33 -35.33
C ARG A 112 -38.53 13.13 -35.56
N ASN A 113 -39.25 13.47 -34.51
CA ASN A 113 -40.48 14.27 -34.61
C ASN A 113 -40.20 15.66 -35.20
N GLN A 114 -39.09 16.31 -34.84
CA GLN A 114 -38.68 17.60 -35.40
C GLN A 114 -38.37 17.49 -36.90
N HIS A 115 -37.64 16.46 -37.32
CA HIS A 115 -37.37 16.22 -38.74
C HIS A 115 -38.63 15.90 -39.53
N GLU A 116 -39.53 15.10 -38.97
CA GLU A 116 -40.83 14.78 -39.59
C GLU A 116 -41.68 16.03 -39.76
N GLN A 117 -41.77 16.89 -38.74
CA GLN A 117 -42.47 18.18 -38.84
C GLN A 117 -41.81 19.10 -39.89
N ALA A 118 -40.48 19.13 -39.98
CA ALA A 118 -39.78 19.91 -40.98
C ALA A 118 -40.10 19.42 -42.40
N LEU A 119 -40.10 18.10 -42.62
CA LEU A 119 -40.49 17.47 -43.89
C LEU A 119 -41.93 17.79 -44.24
N GLU A 120 -42.88 17.62 -43.31
CA GLU A 120 -44.28 17.99 -43.54
C GLU A 120 -44.44 19.47 -43.92
N SER A 121 -43.62 20.36 -43.33
CA SER A 121 -43.68 21.79 -43.62
C SER A 121 -43.17 22.10 -45.03
N GLU A 122 -42.12 21.42 -45.48
CA GLU A 122 -41.62 21.52 -46.86
C GLU A 122 -42.62 20.93 -47.85
N ASP A 123 -43.21 19.77 -47.56
CA ASP A 123 -44.27 19.17 -48.37
C ASP A 123 -45.47 20.10 -48.52
N LYS A 124 -45.90 20.74 -47.43
CA LYS A 124 -46.95 21.78 -47.47
C LYS A 124 -46.53 22.98 -48.33
N LYS A 125 -45.26 23.41 -48.30
CA LYS A 125 -44.75 24.47 -49.19
C LYS A 125 -44.76 24.03 -50.66
N TYR A 126 -44.34 22.80 -50.95
CA TYR A 126 -44.38 22.24 -52.31
C TYR A 126 -45.82 22.13 -52.82
N GLN A 127 -46.75 21.63 -52.00
CA GLN A 127 -48.18 21.60 -52.34
C GLN A 127 -48.74 23.00 -52.61
N ARG A 128 -48.37 24.01 -51.80
CA ARG A 128 -48.75 25.41 -52.05
C ARG A 128 -48.18 25.97 -53.36
N ARG A 129 -46.92 25.65 -53.67
CA ARG A 129 -46.30 26.04 -54.95
C ARG A 129 -46.99 25.38 -56.13
N LEU A 130 -47.31 24.09 -56.00
CA LEU A 130 -47.96 23.32 -57.06
C LEU A 130 -49.39 23.80 -57.32
N THR A 131 -50.15 24.06 -56.27
CA THR A 131 -51.49 24.69 -56.37
C THR A 131 -51.41 26.09 -56.97
N ALA A 132 -50.47 26.95 -56.56
CA ALA A 132 -50.28 28.27 -57.16
C ALA A 132 -49.88 28.21 -58.64
N LEU A 133 -49.05 27.24 -59.05
CA LEU A 133 -48.73 27.00 -60.46
C LEU A 133 -49.95 26.54 -61.23
N GLN A 134 -50.76 25.66 -60.66
CA GLN A 134 -51.99 25.17 -61.27
C GLN A 134 -53.04 26.27 -61.40
N GLU A 135 -53.17 27.16 -60.41
CA GLU A 135 -54.01 28.36 -60.49
C GLU A 135 -53.54 29.30 -61.60
N ARG A 136 -52.23 29.54 -61.73
CA ARG A 136 -51.67 30.35 -62.82
C ARG A 136 -51.90 29.72 -64.18
N LEU A 137 -51.76 28.40 -64.29
CA LEU A 137 -52.04 27.67 -65.52
C LEU A 137 -53.52 27.81 -65.90
N ASN A 138 -54.43 27.57 -64.96
CA ASN A 138 -55.87 27.76 -65.17
C ASN A 138 -56.22 29.21 -65.53
N ALA A 139 -55.56 30.20 -64.92
CA ALA A 139 -55.74 31.61 -65.26
C ALA A 139 -55.27 31.90 -66.69
N LYS A 140 -54.13 31.33 -67.11
CA LYS A 140 -53.63 31.43 -68.49
C LYS A 140 -54.56 30.74 -69.48
N ASP A 141 -55.06 29.55 -69.16
CA ASP A 141 -56.04 28.84 -69.99
C ASP A 141 -57.33 29.66 -70.13
N LYS A 142 -57.76 30.35 -69.06
CA LYS A 142 -58.89 31.27 -69.11
C LYS A 142 -58.59 32.51 -69.96
N GLU A 143 -57.40 33.12 -69.83
CA GLU A 143 -56.96 34.21 -70.70
C GLU A 143 -56.93 33.78 -72.18
N TYR A 144 -56.43 32.58 -72.48
CA TYR A 144 -56.45 32.03 -73.83
C TYR A 144 -57.88 31.80 -74.34
N ALA A 145 -58.78 31.27 -73.50
CA ALA A 145 -60.18 31.13 -73.86
C ALA A 145 -60.86 32.49 -74.12
N GLU A 146 -60.57 33.51 -73.31
CA GLU A 146 -61.06 34.88 -73.50
C GLU A 146 -60.47 35.55 -74.76
N LEU A 147 -59.20 35.29 -75.09
CA LEU A 147 -58.60 35.72 -76.36
C LEU A 147 -59.24 35.02 -77.54
N PHE A 148 -59.54 33.73 -77.42
CA PHE A 148 -60.20 32.95 -78.46
C PHE A 148 -61.63 33.45 -78.71
N GLU A 149 -62.39 33.74 -77.65
CA GLU A 149 -63.72 34.38 -77.75
C GLU A 149 -63.61 35.80 -78.32
N LYS A 150 -62.61 36.60 -77.93
CA LYS A 150 -62.37 37.93 -78.52
C LYS A 150 -61.95 37.88 -79.98
N GLU A 151 -61.17 36.89 -80.42
CA GLU A 151 -60.89 36.65 -81.84
C GLU A 151 -62.16 36.25 -82.60
N LYS A 152 -63.06 35.50 -81.96
CA LYS A 152 -64.37 35.15 -82.50
C LYS A 152 -65.33 36.35 -82.57
N GLU A 153 -65.27 37.28 -81.62
CA GLU A 153 -66.04 38.53 -81.61
C GLU A 153 -65.45 39.60 -82.57
N ASN A 154 -64.12 39.64 -82.76
CA ASN A 154 -63.46 40.53 -83.74
C ASN A 154 -63.50 39.99 -85.18
N ASN A 155 -63.63 38.68 -85.36
CA ASN A 155 -64.03 38.09 -86.64
C ASN A 155 -65.53 38.29 -86.80
N ASN A 156 -65.90 39.53 -87.11
CA ASN A 156 -67.24 39.82 -87.59
C ASN A 156 -67.44 38.97 -88.88
N PRO A 157 -68.35 37.97 -88.91
CA PRO A 157 -68.53 37.10 -90.07
C PRO A 157 -68.95 37.88 -91.33
N GLU A 158 -69.38 39.14 -91.20
CA GLU A 158 -69.62 40.05 -92.31
C GLU A 158 -68.33 40.53 -93.00
N ARG A 159 -67.21 40.68 -92.28
CA ARG A 159 -65.97 41.24 -92.84
C ARG A 159 -65.18 40.23 -93.65
N ASP A 160 -65.25 38.95 -93.28
CA ASP A 160 -64.67 37.87 -94.08
C ASP A 160 -65.65 37.43 -95.19
N GLN A 161 -66.97 37.51 -95.00
CA GLN A 161 -67.92 37.38 -96.11
C GLN A 161 -67.82 38.50 -97.15
N GLU A 162 -67.50 39.74 -96.77
CA GLU A 162 -67.25 40.84 -97.71
C GLU A 162 -65.95 40.65 -98.49
N LYS A 163 -64.89 40.13 -97.87
CA LYS A 163 -63.65 39.77 -98.57
C LYS A 163 -63.86 38.61 -99.51
N ASP A 164 -64.60 37.59 -99.09
CA ASP A 164 -64.91 36.43 -99.93
C ASP A 164 -65.84 36.82 -101.09
N LYS A 165 -66.86 37.66 -100.87
CA LYS A 165 -67.70 38.23 -101.95
C LYS A 165 -66.90 39.13 -102.90
N LEU A 166 -65.93 39.90 -102.39
CA LEU A 166 -65.04 40.73 -103.21
C LEU A 166 -64.10 39.86 -104.06
N ILE A 167 -63.53 38.81 -103.48
CA ILE A 167 -62.69 37.83 -104.20
C ILE A 167 -63.51 37.08 -105.26
N GLU A 168 -64.74 36.69 -104.96
CA GLU A 168 -65.65 36.01 -105.89
C GLU A 168 -66.10 36.96 -107.03
N SER A 169 -66.33 38.25 -106.74
CA SER A 169 -66.62 39.26 -107.76
C SER A 169 -65.43 39.54 -108.69
N LEU A 170 -64.20 39.63 -108.15
CA LEU A 170 -62.99 39.81 -108.94
C LEU A 170 -62.66 38.58 -109.78
N ASN A 171 -62.92 37.37 -109.28
CA ASN A 171 -62.76 36.14 -110.06
C ASN A 171 -63.77 36.04 -111.22
N LEU A 172 -65.00 36.54 -111.04
CA LEU A 172 -66.00 36.64 -112.11
C LEU A 172 -65.63 37.71 -113.15
N GLU A 173 -65.08 38.85 -112.74
CA GLU A 173 -64.58 39.89 -113.65
C GLU A 173 -63.40 39.38 -114.50
N ILE A 174 -62.45 38.66 -113.87
CA ILE A 174 -61.31 38.02 -114.56
C ILE A 174 -61.79 36.91 -115.53
N ALA A 175 -62.82 36.15 -115.17
CA ALA A 175 -63.40 35.13 -116.05
C ALA A 175 -64.12 35.76 -117.26
N LYS A 176 -64.77 36.92 -117.06
CA LYS A 176 -65.44 37.68 -118.12
C LYS A 176 -64.42 38.34 -119.06
N GLU A 177 -63.36 38.95 -118.54
CA GLU A 177 -62.25 39.49 -119.36
C GLU A 177 -61.49 38.39 -120.11
N LYS A 178 -61.33 37.19 -119.53
CA LYS A 178 -60.75 36.03 -120.24
C LYS A 178 -61.67 35.48 -121.32
N SER A 179 -62.99 35.55 -121.15
CA SER A 179 -63.98 35.18 -122.16
C SER A 179 -64.05 36.20 -123.31
N GLU A 180 -63.93 37.51 -123.03
CA GLU A 180 -63.87 38.56 -124.06
C GLU A 180 -62.52 38.54 -124.83
N ASN A 181 -61.39 38.25 -124.16
CA ASN A 181 -60.10 38.05 -124.83
C ASN A 181 -60.03 36.75 -125.66
N ALA A 182 -60.81 35.72 -125.30
CA ALA A 182 -60.92 34.49 -126.09
C ALA A 182 -61.79 34.69 -127.34
N GLN A 183 -62.87 35.47 -127.26
CA GLN A 183 -63.74 35.78 -128.40
C GLN A 183 -63.10 36.74 -129.43
N LEU A 184 -62.14 37.58 -129.02
CA LEU A 184 -61.40 38.45 -129.93
C LEU A 184 -60.17 37.78 -130.59
N ARG A 185 -59.78 36.57 -130.15
CA ARG A 185 -58.68 35.78 -130.75
C ARG A 185 -59.13 34.71 -131.75
N GLU A 186 -60.43 34.46 -131.89
CA GLU A 186 -61.01 33.48 -132.83
C GLU A 186 -61.56 34.08 -134.14
N SER A 187 -61.47 35.41 -134.35
CA SER A 187 -62.01 36.11 -135.53
C SER A 187 -60.94 36.81 -136.38
N ASN A 188 -59.76 36.20 -136.60
CA ASN A 188 -58.75 36.77 -137.51
C ASN A 188 -57.77 35.78 -138.17
N SER A 189 -58.22 34.55 -138.45
CA SER A 189 -57.53 33.67 -139.40
C SER A 189 -58.55 32.88 -140.21
N ASP A 190 -58.95 33.43 -141.36
CA ASP A 190 -59.33 32.70 -142.58
C ASP A 190 -59.96 33.69 -143.56
N LEU A 191 -59.22 34.08 -144.61
CA LEU A 191 -59.71 34.31 -145.98
C LEU A 191 -58.61 34.97 -146.84
N SER A 192 -57.91 34.17 -147.65
CA SER A 192 -57.28 34.65 -148.87
C SER A 192 -57.10 33.49 -149.87
N ALA A 193 -58.14 33.24 -150.67
CA ALA A 193 -58.00 32.53 -151.93
C ALA A 193 -59.03 33.04 -152.95
N THR A 194 -58.50 33.70 -154.00
CA THR A 194 -58.90 33.70 -155.43
C THR A 194 -60.33 34.07 -155.85
N ILE A 195 -60.43 34.98 -156.84
CA ILE A 195 -61.15 34.78 -158.12
C ILE A 195 -60.70 35.88 -159.11
N THR A 196 -60.36 35.46 -160.34
CA THR A 196 -60.08 36.27 -161.53
C THR A 196 -61.09 35.99 -162.65
N ASP A 197 -61.15 36.92 -163.62
CA ASP A 197 -61.51 36.81 -165.06
C ASP A 197 -62.83 37.44 -165.57
N LEU A 198 -62.70 38.35 -166.56
CA LEU A 198 -63.02 38.20 -168.00
C LEU A 198 -63.12 39.61 -168.67
N THR A 199 -62.17 40.06 -169.51
CA THR A 199 -61.95 39.85 -170.97
C THR A 199 -62.57 40.92 -171.89
N THR A 200 -61.74 41.35 -172.84
CA THR A 200 -61.73 42.39 -173.90
C THR A 200 -62.63 42.19 -175.13
N LEU A 201 -62.80 43.24 -175.97
CA LEU A 201 -62.85 43.28 -177.47
C LEU A 201 -63.27 44.71 -177.92
N ALA A 202 -63.08 45.26 -179.13
CA ALA A 202 -62.00 45.34 -180.15
C ALA A 202 -62.55 46.24 -181.30
N THR A 203 -61.76 47.22 -181.81
CA THR A 203 -61.65 47.71 -183.23
C THR A 203 -62.91 48.23 -183.99
N THR A 204 -62.93 49.11 -185.00
CA THR A 204 -62.04 49.61 -186.10
C THR A 204 -62.61 50.93 -186.68
N GLU A 205 -61.74 51.78 -187.28
CA GLU A 205 -61.85 52.59 -188.54
C GLU A 205 -63.23 53.21 -188.93
N ASN A 206 -63.41 54.49 -189.30
CA ASN A 206 -62.69 55.28 -190.32
C ASN A 206 -63.14 56.78 -190.30
N GLU A 207 -62.30 57.63 -190.91
CA GLU A 207 -62.37 59.06 -191.33
C GLU A 207 -63.69 59.87 -191.23
N GLU A 208 -63.62 61.07 -190.60
CA GLU A 208 -63.76 62.38 -191.28
C GLU A 208 -63.60 63.58 -190.31
N GLN A 209 -62.51 64.32 -190.53
CA GLN A 209 -62.25 65.76 -190.36
C GLN A 209 -62.97 66.64 -189.30
N ILE A 210 -62.12 67.21 -188.43
CA ILE A 210 -62.04 68.64 -188.08
C ILE A 210 -63.33 69.28 -187.52
N GLN A 211 -63.63 69.02 -186.23
CA GLN A 211 -64.25 70.03 -185.33
C GLN A 211 -64.30 69.70 -183.81
N ASN A 212 -63.84 68.52 -183.35
CA ASN A 212 -64.07 68.09 -181.95
C ASN A 212 -62.90 68.16 -180.95
N VAL A 213 -61.74 68.73 -181.32
CA VAL A 213 -60.53 68.82 -180.47
C VAL A 213 -60.71 69.72 -179.22
N SER A 214 -61.78 70.51 -179.13
CA SER A 214 -61.97 71.47 -178.03
C SER A 214 -62.52 70.87 -176.72
N LYS A 215 -63.21 69.71 -176.76
CA LYS A 215 -63.87 69.15 -175.55
C LYS A 215 -63.03 68.19 -174.71
N GLU A 216 -61.97 67.59 -175.26
CA GLU A 216 -61.10 66.65 -174.51
C GLU A 216 -60.06 67.36 -173.62
N PHE A 217 -59.64 68.57 -173.97
CA PHE A 217 -58.68 69.35 -173.17
C PHE A 217 -59.24 69.78 -171.81
N GLU A 218 -60.55 70.04 -171.74
CA GLU A 218 -61.22 70.48 -170.51
C GLU A 218 -61.34 69.35 -169.47
N GLN A 219 -61.51 68.11 -169.93
CA GLN A 219 -61.62 66.93 -169.07
C GLN A 219 -60.26 66.54 -168.46
N LEU A 220 -59.15 66.62 -169.21
CA LEU A 220 -57.81 66.36 -168.66
C LEU A 220 -57.41 67.35 -167.55
N ARG A 221 -57.79 68.63 -167.68
CA ARG A 221 -57.48 69.66 -166.68
C ARG A 221 -58.16 69.39 -165.33
N SER A 222 -59.38 68.84 -165.35
CA SER A 222 -60.11 68.43 -164.14
C SER A 222 -59.46 67.25 -163.43
N TYR A 223 -58.90 66.30 -164.19
CA TYR A 223 -58.21 65.13 -163.66
C TYR A 223 -56.90 65.50 -162.95
N CYS A 224 -56.11 66.41 -163.52
CA CYS A 224 -54.88 66.89 -162.90
C CYS A 224 -55.14 67.59 -161.54
N LYS A 225 -56.24 68.36 -161.41
CA LYS A 225 -56.62 68.97 -160.13
C LYS A 225 -56.98 67.94 -159.05
N SER A 226 -57.66 66.85 -159.41
CA SER A 226 -57.98 65.76 -158.48
C SER A 226 -56.73 65.05 -157.96
N ILE A 227 -55.74 64.83 -158.84
CA ILE A 227 -54.47 64.20 -158.43
C ILE A 227 -53.69 65.10 -157.47
N GLN A 228 -53.67 66.41 -157.72
CA GLN A 228 -52.98 67.36 -156.85
C GLN A 228 -53.56 67.38 -155.43
N HIS A 229 -54.89 67.35 -155.30
CA HIS A 229 -55.54 67.27 -153.98
C HIS A 229 -55.25 65.94 -153.26
N LYS A 230 -55.16 64.81 -153.98
CA LYS A 230 -54.78 63.52 -153.39
C LYS A 230 -53.32 63.53 -152.90
N LEU A 231 -52.42 64.21 -153.62
CA LEU A 231 -51.03 64.38 -153.22
C LEU A 231 -50.92 65.19 -151.91
N GLU A 232 -51.59 66.34 -151.83
CA GLU A 232 -51.61 67.20 -150.64
C GLU A 232 -52.17 66.47 -149.41
N THR A 233 -53.21 65.65 -149.59
CA THR A 233 -53.79 64.84 -148.51
C THR A 233 -52.82 63.75 -148.04
N SER A 234 -52.11 63.11 -148.98
CA SER A 234 -51.10 62.11 -148.66
C SER A 234 -49.89 62.71 -147.94
N GLU A 235 -49.46 63.91 -148.31
CA GLU A 235 -48.37 64.64 -147.65
C GLU A 235 -48.76 65.04 -146.21
N SER A 236 -50.00 65.49 -146.00
CA SER A 236 -50.52 65.79 -144.66
C SER A 236 -50.53 64.56 -143.75
N ASN A 237 -50.98 63.41 -144.26
CA ASN A 237 -50.99 62.16 -143.49
C ASN A 237 -49.56 61.68 -143.18
N LEU A 238 -48.63 61.83 -144.12
CA LEU A 238 -47.22 61.46 -143.92
C LEU A 238 -46.55 62.33 -142.85
N ASN A 239 -46.90 63.61 -142.77
CA ASN A 239 -46.45 64.49 -141.69
C ASN A 239 -47.01 64.09 -140.32
N GLN A 240 -48.29 63.67 -140.23
CA GLN A 240 -48.85 63.14 -138.98
C GLN A 240 -48.16 61.83 -138.54
N TYR A 241 -47.87 60.93 -139.48
CA TYR A 241 -47.11 59.71 -139.18
C TYR A 241 -45.69 60.02 -138.68
N ARG A 242 -45.03 61.04 -139.23
CA ARG A 242 -43.72 61.50 -138.75
C ARG A 242 -43.78 62.05 -137.33
N GLU A 243 -44.80 62.83 -136.99
CA GLU A 243 -44.99 63.34 -135.63
C GLU A 243 -45.27 62.21 -134.63
N HIS A 244 -46.19 61.28 -134.95
CA HIS A 244 -46.40 60.10 -134.12
C HIS A 244 -45.15 59.23 -133.98
N GLN A 245 -44.35 59.08 -135.05
CA GLN A 245 -43.09 58.35 -134.98
C GLN A 245 -42.10 59.00 -134.00
N LYS A 246 -42.01 60.34 -133.97
CA LYS A 246 -41.19 61.06 -132.98
C LYS A 246 -41.70 60.83 -131.55
N GLU A 247 -43.01 60.88 -131.32
CA GLU A 247 -43.60 60.63 -130.00
C GLU A 247 -43.34 59.20 -129.50
N TYR A 248 -43.43 58.20 -130.39
CA TYR A 248 -43.10 56.81 -130.05
C TYR A 248 -41.61 56.63 -129.74
N ILE A 249 -40.72 57.26 -130.52
CA ILE A 249 -39.28 57.24 -130.23
C ILE A 249 -39.00 57.85 -128.85
N GLN A 250 -39.64 58.97 -128.52
CA GLN A 250 -39.49 59.62 -127.21
C GLN A 250 -39.98 58.70 -126.07
N LYS A 251 -41.15 58.08 -126.20
CA LYS A 251 -41.66 57.12 -125.20
C LYS A 251 -40.75 55.91 -125.02
N VAL A 252 -40.16 55.40 -126.10
CA VAL A 252 -39.18 54.30 -126.01
C VAL A 252 -37.94 54.75 -125.24
N GLN A 253 -37.41 55.96 -125.51
CA GLN A 253 -36.28 56.50 -124.75
C GLN A 253 -36.61 56.70 -123.27
N ASP A 254 -37.81 57.20 -122.94
CA ASP A 254 -38.24 57.38 -121.56
C ASP A 254 -38.36 56.02 -120.83
N LEU A 255 -38.93 55.00 -121.49
CA LEU A 255 -39.01 53.63 -120.95
C LEU A 255 -37.64 52.97 -120.80
N GLU A 256 -36.70 53.22 -121.71
CA GLU A 256 -35.31 52.75 -121.60
C GLU A 256 -34.61 53.38 -120.39
N ASN A 257 -34.84 54.68 -120.17
CA ASN A 257 -34.31 55.41 -119.01
C ASN A 257 -34.90 54.89 -117.69
N ASP A 258 -36.21 54.66 -117.63
CA ASP A 258 -36.89 54.09 -116.46
C ASP A 258 -36.41 52.67 -116.16
N LEU A 259 -36.22 51.85 -117.21
CA LEU A 259 -35.69 50.50 -117.08
C LEU A 259 -34.24 50.51 -116.59
N ALA A 260 -33.41 51.47 -117.03
CA ALA A 260 -32.06 51.67 -116.52
C ALA A 260 -32.07 52.11 -115.04
N ALA A 261 -32.98 53.01 -114.65
CA ALA A 261 -33.14 53.46 -113.27
C ALA A 261 -33.62 52.32 -112.35
N ALA A 262 -34.60 51.53 -112.78
CA ALA A 262 -35.11 50.36 -112.06
C ALA A 262 -34.02 49.29 -111.88
N LYS A 263 -33.21 49.02 -112.92
CA LYS A 263 -32.05 48.12 -112.82
C LYS A 263 -31.02 48.62 -111.79
N LYS A 264 -30.73 49.92 -111.77
CA LYS A 264 -29.81 50.52 -110.81
C LYS A 264 -30.33 50.41 -109.37
N LEU A 265 -31.62 50.67 -109.17
CA LEU A 265 -32.28 50.54 -107.86
C LEU A 265 -32.28 49.08 -107.38
N SER A 266 -32.60 48.13 -108.26
CA SER A 266 -32.54 46.69 -107.97
C SER A 266 -31.12 46.25 -107.57
N GLN A 267 -30.08 46.71 -108.28
CA GLN A 267 -28.70 46.42 -107.92
C GLN A 267 -28.31 47.01 -106.55
N GLN A 268 -28.77 48.22 -106.22
CA GLN A 268 -28.55 48.83 -104.91
C GLN A 268 -29.24 48.07 -103.79
N GLN A 269 -30.50 47.65 -103.99
CA GLN A 269 -31.24 46.83 -103.04
C GLN A 269 -30.57 45.46 -102.84
N LYS A 270 -30.08 44.83 -103.91
CA LYS A 270 -29.33 43.57 -103.82
C LYS A 270 -28.05 43.72 -103.00
N LYS A 271 -27.31 44.82 -103.18
CA LYS A 271 -26.12 45.14 -102.36
C LYS A 271 -26.46 45.37 -100.89
N ARG A 272 -27.54 46.10 -100.61
CA ARG A 272 -28.02 46.29 -99.24
C ARG A 272 -28.42 44.98 -98.58
N LEU A 273 -29.15 44.12 -99.30
CA LEU A 273 -29.52 42.79 -98.81
C LEU A 273 -28.28 41.94 -98.51
N SER A 274 -27.29 41.89 -99.42
CA SER A 274 -26.05 41.14 -99.15
C SER A 274 -25.29 41.67 -97.94
N GLN A 275 -25.29 42.98 -97.72
CA GLN A 275 -24.63 43.59 -96.56
C GLN A 275 -25.38 43.29 -95.26
N ILE A 276 -26.72 43.33 -95.27
CA ILE A 276 -27.54 42.95 -94.12
C ILE A 276 -27.35 41.47 -93.77
N VAL A 277 -27.31 40.59 -94.77
CA VAL A 277 -27.03 39.15 -94.56
C VAL A 277 -25.64 38.96 -93.96
N SER A 278 -24.60 39.60 -94.52
CA SER A 278 -23.24 39.53 -93.96
C SER A 278 -23.17 40.02 -92.51
N ASN A 279 -23.79 41.16 -92.21
CA ASN A 279 -23.83 41.69 -90.84
C ASN A 279 -24.59 40.75 -89.89
N HIS A 280 -25.67 40.12 -90.36
CA HIS A 280 -26.39 39.11 -89.56
C HIS A 280 -25.54 37.87 -89.31
N ASP A 281 -24.83 37.37 -90.32
CA ASP A 281 -23.92 36.23 -90.18
C ASP A 281 -22.79 36.54 -89.19
N ASP A 282 -22.23 37.75 -89.24
CA ASP A 282 -21.20 38.20 -88.30
C ASP A 282 -21.76 38.33 -86.86
N ASN A 283 -22.98 38.85 -86.69
CA ASN A 283 -23.65 38.91 -85.39
C ASN A 283 -23.96 37.51 -84.84
N ILE A 284 -24.37 36.57 -85.69
CA ILE A 284 -24.61 35.16 -85.29
C ILE A 284 -23.30 34.53 -84.81
N LYS A 285 -22.19 34.75 -85.52
CA LYS A 285 -20.86 34.26 -85.09
C LYS A 285 -20.45 34.87 -83.76
N GLN A 286 -20.59 36.18 -83.58
CA GLN A 286 -20.27 36.82 -82.29
C GLN A 286 -21.13 36.27 -81.14
N LEU A 287 -22.42 36.02 -81.37
CA LEU A 287 -23.28 35.39 -80.37
C LEU A 287 -22.83 33.95 -80.06
N GLN A 288 -22.47 33.17 -81.08
CA GLN A 288 -21.95 31.81 -80.89
C GLN A 288 -20.64 31.81 -80.10
N GLU A 289 -19.72 32.73 -80.40
CA GLU A 289 -18.46 32.91 -79.66
C GLU A 289 -18.71 33.32 -78.21
N ASN A 290 -19.62 34.27 -77.96
CA ASN A 290 -19.99 34.70 -76.62
C ASN A 290 -20.65 33.56 -75.82
N PHE A 291 -21.56 32.81 -76.42
CA PHE A 291 -22.18 31.64 -75.78
C PHE A 291 -21.14 30.56 -75.46
N ALA A 292 -20.21 30.28 -76.38
CA ALA A 292 -19.13 29.33 -76.14
C ALA A 292 -18.21 29.80 -75.00
N HIS A 293 -17.88 31.08 -74.97
CA HIS A 293 -17.04 31.67 -73.92
C HIS A 293 -17.74 31.66 -72.55
N GLU A 294 -19.02 32.03 -72.49
CA GLU A 294 -19.82 32.00 -71.27
C GLU A 294 -20.00 30.57 -70.75
N ALA A 295 -20.26 29.61 -71.65
CA ALA A 295 -20.30 28.19 -71.29
C ALA A 295 -18.96 27.71 -70.71
N GLN A 296 -17.83 28.10 -71.31
CA GLN A 296 -16.50 27.76 -70.81
C GLN A 296 -16.23 28.40 -69.43
N LEU A 297 -16.54 29.68 -69.25
CA LEU A 297 -16.40 30.38 -67.98
C LEU A 297 -17.25 29.74 -66.88
N SER A 298 -18.51 29.43 -67.18
CA SER A 298 -19.40 28.72 -66.27
C SER A 298 -18.82 27.35 -65.91
N GLN A 299 -18.32 26.59 -66.88
CA GLN A 299 -17.70 25.29 -66.64
C GLN A 299 -16.45 25.41 -65.75
N MET A 300 -15.55 26.36 -66.01
CA MET A 300 -14.38 26.56 -65.15
C MET A 300 -14.78 26.98 -63.73
N THR A 301 -15.78 27.85 -63.60
CA THR A 301 -16.24 28.34 -62.28
C THR A 301 -16.86 27.21 -61.48
N THR A 302 -17.73 26.40 -62.11
CA THR A 302 -18.31 25.21 -61.46
C THR A 302 -17.25 24.16 -61.12
N GLN A 303 -16.25 23.96 -61.97
CA GLN A 303 -15.13 23.06 -61.70
C GLN A 303 -14.27 23.55 -60.52
N ALA A 304 -13.99 24.85 -60.45
CA ALA A 304 -13.26 25.45 -59.33
C ALA A 304 -14.04 25.32 -58.01
N GLN A 305 -15.36 25.55 -58.03
CA GLN A 305 -16.22 25.33 -56.87
C GLN A 305 -16.21 23.87 -56.43
N PHE A 306 -16.28 22.93 -57.37
CA PHE A 306 -16.20 21.50 -57.06
C PHE A 306 -14.85 21.12 -56.46
N GLN A 307 -13.74 21.62 -57.01
CA GLN A 307 -12.40 21.40 -56.47
C GLN A 307 -12.23 21.99 -55.07
N ASN A 308 -12.75 23.19 -54.82
CA ASN A 308 -12.72 23.81 -53.50
C ASN A 308 -13.52 23.00 -52.47
N LEU A 309 -14.74 22.58 -52.81
CA LEU A 309 -15.55 21.72 -51.94
C LEU A 309 -14.85 20.38 -51.67
N GLN A 310 -14.21 19.80 -52.68
CA GLN A 310 -13.44 18.58 -52.51
C GLN A 310 -12.23 18.80 -51.58
N SER A 311 -11.51 19.93 -51.72
CA SER A 311 -10.38 20.25 -50.84
C SER A 311 -10.84 20.51 -49.40
N GLU A 312 -11.92 21.26 -49.20
CA GLU A 312 -12.50 21.53 -47.88
C GLU A 312 -12.95 20.23 -47.21
N HIS A 313 -13.59 19.33 -47.94
CA HIS A 313 -13.97 18.01 -47.41
C HIS A 313 -12.74 17.16 -47.05
N THR A 314 -11.68 17.18 -47.86
CA THR A 314 -10.44 16.46 -47.54
C THR A 314 -9.72 17.05 -46.32
N GLU A 315 -9.76 18.38 -46.15
CA GLU A 315 -9.19 19.08 -45.02
C GLU A 315 -9.99 18.81 -43.74
N MET A 316 -11.32 18.85 -43.78
CA MET A 316 -12.19 18.48 -42.66
C MET A 316 -11.93 17.03 -42.21
N LEU A 317 -11.80 16.08 -43.15
CA LEU A 317 -11.46 14.69 -42.81
C LEU A 317 -10.04 14.52 -42.24
N ARG A 318 -9.12 15.43 -42.56
CA ARG A 318 -7.78 15.46 -41.97
C ARG A 318 -7.85 16.01 -40.55
N GLU A 319 -8.52 17.14 -40.36
CA GLU A 319 -8.72 17.77 -39.04
C GLU A 319 -9.45 16.83 -38.07
N LEU A 320 -10.52 16.15 -38.50
CA LEU A 320 -11.22 15.16 -37.67
C LEU A 320 -10.32 13.99 -37.25
N ARG A 321 -9.41 13.55 -38.12
CA ARG A 321 -8.44 12.51 -37.79
C ARG A 321 -7.39 13.02 -36.80
N GLU A 322 -6.90 14.24 -36.99
CA GLU A 322 -5.97 14.88 -36.07
C GLU A 322 -6.60 15.10 -34.69
N GLN A 323 -7.84 15.59 -34.63
CA GLN A 323 -8.61 15.75 -33.38
C GLN A 323 -8.82 14.41 -32.65
N HIS A 324 -9.19 13.37 -33.39
CA HIS A 324 -9.36 12.05 -32.77
C HIS A 324 -8.04 11.48 -32.23
N GLU A 325 -6.90 11.71 -32.90
CA GLU A 325 -5.60 11.29 -32.39
C GLU A 325 -5.15 12.14 -31.18
N THR A 326 -5.45 13.45 -31.14
CA THR A 326 -5.17 14.27 -29.97
C THR A 326 -6.04 13.88 -28.78
N GLU A 327 -7.33 13.59 -28.98
CA GLU A 327 -8.23 13.09 -27.93
C GLU A 327 -7.75 11.76 -27.36
N LYS A 328 -7.30 10.82 -28.22
CA LYS A 328 -6.66 9.58 -27.78
C LYS A 328 -5.41 9.82 -26.94
N GLU A 329 -4.59 10.79 -27.31
CA GLU A 329 -3.39 11.13 -26.56
C GLU A 329 -3.74 11.73 -25.19
N VAL A 330 -4.67 12.68 -25.16
CA VAL A 330 -5.18 13.28 -23.92
C VAL A 330 -5.74 12.20 -23.00
N TRP A 331 -6.59 11.32 -23.53
CA TRP A 331 -7.15 10.23 -22.75
C TRP A 331 -6.06 9.29 -22.20
N ARG A 332 -5.02 8.99 -22.99
CA ARG A 332 -3.89 8.18 -22.52
C ARG A 332 -3.11 8.89 -21.41
N ILE A 333 -2.89 10.21 -21.54
CA ILE A 333 -2.23 11.03 -20.52
C ILE A 333 -3.05 11.04 -19.22
N GLU A 334 -4.37 11.22 -19.30
CA GLU A 334 -5.27 11.19 -18.15
C GLU A 334 -5.30 9.82 -17.46
N GLN A 335 -5.38 8.72 -18.24
CA GLN A 335 -5.30 7.38 -17.66
C GLN A 335 -3.95 7.14 -16.99
N GLN A 336 -2.85 7.60 -17.61
CA GLN A 336 -1.52 7.45 -17.04
C GLN A 336 -1.34 8.30 -15.78
N SER A 337 -1.88 9.52 -15.73
CA SER A 337 -1.81 10.37 -14.56
C SER A 337 -2.59 9.79 -13.38
N LEU A 338 -3.79 9.23 -13.62
CA LEU A 338 -4.59 8.53 -12.62
C LEU A 338 -3.85 7.29 -12.08
N ILE A 339 -3.24 6.49 -12.96
CA ILE A 339 -2.41 5.34 -12.54
C ILE A 339 -1.24 5.81 -11.67
N ASP A 340 -0.58 6.89 -12.03
CA ASP A 340 0.56 7.41 -11.28
C ASP A 340 0.15 8.06 -9.95
N GLU A 341 -1.03 8.66 -9.86
CA GLU A 341 -1.63 9.13 -8.60
C GLU A 341 -1.91 7.96 -7.66
N ILE A 342 -2.61 6.92 -8.12
CA ILE A 342 -2.86 5.70 -7.33
C ILE A 342 -1.56 5.03 -6.89
N ARG A 343 -0.53 5.02 -7.74
CA ARG A 343 0.80 4.51 -7.37
C ARG A 343 1.44 5.34 -6.26
N ARG A 344 1.37 6.67 -6.33
CA ARG A 344 1.91 7.54 -5.27
C ARG A 344 1.18 7.33 -3.95
N ASP A 345 -0.15 7.27 -3.97
CA ASP A 345 -0.96 7.06 -2.77
C ASP A 345 -0.66 5.70 -2.13
N THR A 346 -0.64 4.62 -2.93
CA THR A 346 -0.29 3.29 -2.42
C THR A 346 1.15 3.19 -1.92
N THR A 347 2.10 3.92 -2.49
CA THR A 347 3.46 4.00 -1.93
C THR A 347 3.50 4.77 -0.62
N PHE A 348 2.76 5.87 -0.52
CA PHE A 348 2.67 6.67 0.68
C PHE A 348 2.05 5.88 1.84
N GLU A 349 0.92 5.19 1.60
CA GLU A 349 0.27 4.32 2.57
C GLU A 349 1.19 3.19 3.05
N LYS A 350 1.96 2.57 2.13
CA LYS A 350 2.95 1.55 2.50
C LYS A 350 4.06 2.11 3.38
N GLU A 351 4.60 3.28 3.03
CA GLU A 351 5.63 3.93 3.83
C GLU A 351 5.12 4.36 5.21
N GLU A 352 3.87 4.80 5.29
CA GLU A 352 3.22 5.14 6.55
C GLU A 352 2.99 3.90 7.42
N ALA A 353 2.48 2.81 6.85
CA ALA A 353 2.33 1.53 7.55
C ALA A 353 3.68 0.98 8.04
N ILE A 354 4.76 1.11 7.25
CA ILE A 354 6.12 0.72 7.68
C ILE A 354 6.59 1.62 8.84
N ARG A 355 6.32 2.94 8.78
CA ARG A 355 6.65 3.88 9.86
C ARG A 355 5.91 3.53 11.15
N GLU A 356 4.62 3.20 11.07
CA GLU A 356 3.82 2.78 12.22
C GLU A 356 4.32 1.46 12.81
N LEU A 357 4.54 0.43 11.99
CA LEU A 357 5.11 -0.83 12.45
C LEU A 357 6.49 -0.66 13.11
N THR A 358 7.32 0.25 12.58
CA THR A 358 8.62 0.55 13.16
C THR A 358 8.48 1.24 14.52
N ARG A 359 7.52 2.16 14.67
CA ARG A 359 7.22 2.78 15.97
C ARG A 359 6.72 1.75 16.97
N GLU A 360 5.73 0.93 16.61
CA GLU A 360 5.22 -0.13 17.50
C GLU A 360 6.32 -1.12 17.91
N TRP A 361 7.21 -1.48 16.99
CA TRP A 361 8.33 -2.35 17.29
C TRP A 361 9.30 -1.69 18.28
N ASN A 362 9.63 -0.42 18.07
CA ASN A 362 10.49 0.34 18.97
C ASN A 362 9.84 0.45 20.36
N ASP A 363 8.56 0.79 20.45
CA ASP A 363 7.81 0.88 21.71
C ASP A 363 7.83 -0.47 22.46
N LYS A 364 7.53 -1.58 21.76
CA LYS A 364 7.60 -2.94 22.34
C LYS A 364 9.01 -3.30 22.80
N ASN A 365 10.04 -2.88 22.06
CA ASN A 365 11.43 -3.12 22.41
C ASN A 365 11.86 -2.27 23.63
N GLU A 366 11.40 -1.02 23.71
CA GLU A 366 11.59 -0.16 24.88
C GLU A 366 10.89 -0.75 26.10
N ASP A 367 9.64 -1.18 25.98
CA ASP A 367 8.88 -1.86 27.05
C ASP A 367 9.59 -3.14 27.52
N LEU A 368 10.06 -3.97 26.59
CA LEU A 368 10.83 -5.17 26.91
C LEU A 368 12.14 -4.81 27.63
N SER A 369 12.86 -3.79 27.15
CA SER A 369 14.11 -3.34 27.77
C SER A 369 13.88 -2.80 29.18
N ALA A 370 12.77 -2.08 29.40
CA ALA A 370 12.36 -1.57 30.70
C ALA A 370 11.97 -2.71 31.64
N SER A 371 11.23 -3.71 31.15
CA SER A 371 10.88 -4.91 31.93
C SER A 371 12.13 -5.70 32.32
N MET A 372 13.04 -5.96 31.38
CA MET A 372 14.30 -6.64 31.68
C MET A 372 15.18 -5.84 32.65
N SER A 373 15.22 -4.52 32.52
CA SER A 373 15.96 -3.64 33.43
C SER A 373 15.37 -3.70 34.84
N LYS A 374 14.04 -3.70 34.96
CA LYS A 374 13.33 -3.87 36.23
C LYS A 374 13.64 -5.24 36.85
N ASP A 375 13.53 -6.32 36.09
CA ASP A 375 13.84 -7.68 36.55
C ASP A 375 15.30 -7.79 36.99
N ALA A 376 16.23 -7.21 36.24
CA ALA A 376 17.65 -7.16 36.61
C ALA A 376 17.86 -6.42 37.93
N MET A 377 17.17 -5.29 38.15
CA MET A 377 17.23 -4.53 39.39
C MET A 377 16.61 -5.31 40.56
N GLU A 378 15.48 -5.99 40.36
CA GLU A 378 14.84 -6.85 41.36
C GLU A 378 15.74 -8.04 41.74
N ILE A 379 16.40 -8.67 40.78
CA ILE A 379 17.37 -9.73 41.03
C ILE A 379 18.58 -9.19 41.79
N GLN A 380 19.12 -8.03 41.41
CA GLN A 380 20.23 -7.40 42.10
C GLN A 380 19.87 -7.09 43.56
N THR A 381 18.74 -6.43 43.80
CA THR A 381 18.26 -6.10 45.15
C THR A 381 17.99 -7.34 45.99
N HIS A 382 17.46 -8.42 45.40
CA HIS A 382 17.31 -9.71 46.09
C HIS A 382 18.66 -10.29 46.54
N TRP A 383 19.68 -10.27 45.68
CA TRP A 383 21.01 -10.78 46.03
C TRP A 383 21.73 -9.90 47.04
N GLU A 384 21.61 -8.58 46.94
CA GLU A 384 22.12 -7.64 47.94
C GLU A 384 21.46 -7.89 49.31
N SER A 385 20.14 -8.07 49.33
CA SER A 385 19.39 -8.43 50.55
C SER A 385 19.84 -9.77 51.13
N LYS A 386 20.03 -10.81 50.29
CA LYS A 386 20.55 -12.12 50.72
C LYS A 386 21.96 -12.03 51.28
N LEU A 387 22.80 -11.21 50.67
CA LEU A 387 24.17 -10.97 51.10
C LEU A 387 24.20 -10.24 52.44
N GLU A 388 23.33 -9.25 52.65
CA GLU A 388 23.19 -8.54 53.92
C GLU A 388 22.59 -9.43 55.02
N GLU A 389 21.62 -10.29 54.68
CA GLU A 389 21.09 -11.32 55.58
C GLU A 389 22.21 -12.29 56.03
N ALA A 390 23.06 -12.74 55.10
CA ALA A 390 24.19 -13.62 55.40
C ALA A 390 25.24 -12.92 56.28
N LYS A 391 25.58 -11.65 55.98
CA LYS A 391 26.47 -10.84 56.82
C LYS A 391 25.91 -10.68 58.23
N SER A 392 24.63 -10.36 58.37
CA SER A 392 23.98 -10.17 59.67
C SER A 392 24.03 -11.47 60.51
N LYS A 393 23.75 -12.63 59.89
CA LYS A 393 23.88 -13.95 60.53
C LYS A 393 25.32 -14.23 60.98
N PHE A 394 26.30 -13.90 60.14
CA PHE A 394 27.71 -14.07 60.48
C PHE A 394 28.12 -13.17 61.66
N VAL A 395 27.69 -11.91 61.67
CA VAL A 395 27.95 -10.97 62.78
C VAL A 395 27.30 -11.47 64.08
N LEU A 396 26.06 -11.96 64.01
CA LEU A 396 25.36 -12.55 65.17
C LEU A 396 26.10 -13.79 65.69
N GLN A 397 26.56 -14.68 64.80
CA GLN A 397 27.32 -15.86 65.18
C GLN A 397 28.67 -15.48 65.80
N LYS A 398 29.37 -14.51 65.20
CA LYS A 398 30.64 -14.00 65.72
C LYS A 398 30.48 -13.39 67.11
N THR A 399 29.46 -12.55 67.32
CA THR A 399 29.18 -11.93 68.63
C THR A 399 28.82 -12.99 69.68
N ARG A 400 27.98 -13.98 69.31
CA ARG A 400 27.70 -15.13 70.18
C ARG A 400 28.97 -15.89 70.58
N LEU A 401 29.80 -16.26 69.61
CA LEU A 401 31.05 -16.99 69.87
C LEU A 401 32.03 -16.18 70.72
N LEU A 402 32.12 -14.86 70.50
CA LEU A 402 32.92 -13.98 71.37
C LEU A 402 32.40 -13.98 72.80
N GLY A 403 31.08 -13.92 73.00
CA GLY A 403 30.46 -14.06 74.33
C GLY A 403 30.73 -15.43 74.97
N GLU A 404 30.66 -16.52 74.21
CA GLU A 404 31.02 -17.87 74.69
C GLU A 404 32.49 -17.94 75.11
N ILE A 405 33.41 -17.35 74.32
CA ILE A 405 34.83 -17.24 74.66
C ILE A 405 35.03 -16.42 75.94
N GLU A 406 34.31 -15.33 76.12
CA GLU A 406 34.40 -14.49 77.33
C GLU A 406 33.94 -15.26 78.58
N VAL A 407 32.85 -16.01 78.49
CA VAL A 407 32.41 -16.91 79.57
C VAL A 407 33.46 -17.98 79.89
N ILE A 408 34.09 -18.57 78.86
CA ILE A 408 35.18 -19.54 79.05
C ILE A 408 36.38 -18.87 79.72
N LYS A 409 36.77 -17.66 79.27
CA LYS A 409 37.85 -16.87 79.89
C LYS A 409 37.58 -16.61 81.36
N ASP A 410 36.36 -16.22 81.71
CA ASP A 410 35.94 -16.00 83.10
C ASP A 410 35.99 -17.29 83.93
N ARG A 411 35.50 -18.41 83.39
CA ARG A 411 35.55 -19.72 84.06
C ARG A 411 36.99 -20.17 84.30
N LEU A 412 37.85 -20.05 83.28
CA LEU A 412 39.26 -20.35 83.39
C LEU A 412 39.96 -19.40 84.38
N GLY A 413 39.62 -18.11 84.37
CA GLY A 413 40.11 -17.13 85.34
C GLY A 413 39.78 -17.52 86.78
N LYS A 414 38.52 -17.90 87.04
CA LYS A 414 38.07 -18.41 88.35
C LYS A 414 38.79 -19.69 88.75
N GLU A 415 38.97 -20.63 87.82
CA GLU A 415 39.69 -21.88 88.07
C GLU A 415 41.18 -21.66 88.35
N ILE A 416 41.83 -20.76 87.61
CA ILE A 416 43.22 -20.34 87.88
C ILE A 416 43.30 -19.73 89.28
N HIS A 417 42.36 -18.87 89.66
CA HIS A 417 42.32 -18.26 90.98
C HIS A 417 42.13 -19.31 92.09
N ARG A 418 41.22 -20.27 91.89
CA ARG A 418 41.00 -21.41 92.78
C ARG A 418 42.25 -22.28 92.91
N ARG A 419 42.95 -22.57 91.81
CA ARG A 419 44.22 -23.32 91.85
C ARG A 419 45.31 -22.58 92.61
N LYS A 420 45.42 -21.26 92.44
CA LYS A 420 46.35 -20.43 93.25
C LYS A 420 46.01 -20.49 94.73
N GLN A 421 44.73 -20.41 95.10
CA GLN A 421 44.29 -20.56 96.49
C GLN A 421 44.60 -21.96 97.04
N ASN A 422 44.32 -23.02 96.28
CA ASN A 422 44.65 -24.39 96.67
C ASN A 422 46.17 -24.60 96.81
N GLN A 423 46.96 -24.00 95.91
CA GLN A 423 48.42 -24.06 95.99
C GLN A 423 48.93 -23.33 97.23
N ALA A 424 48.38 -22.16 97.57
CA ALA A 424 48.70 -21.46 98.82
C ALA A 424 48.33 -22.32 100.05
N ALA A 425 47.14 -22.93 100.05
CA ALA A 425 46.71 -23.82 101.14
C ALA A 425 47.59 -25.08 101.27
N LEU A 426 48.10 -25.61 100.15
CA LEU A 426 49.05 -26.72 100.14
C LEU A 426 50.39 -26.31 100.76
N VAL A 427 50.90 -25.13 100.40
CA VAL A 427 52.14 -24.58 100.99
C VAL A 427 51.96 -24.40 102.50
N ASP A 428 50.87 -23.78 102.95
CA ASP A 428 50.56 -23.64 104.38
C ASP A 428 50.47 -25.00 105.11
N ALA A 429 49.95 -26.04 104.45
CA ALA A 429 49.88 -27.39 105.00
C ALA A 429 51.25 -28.06 105.07
N GLN A 430 52.12 -27.83 104.07
CA GLN A 430 53.50 -28.29 104.07
C GLN A 430 54.29 -27.63 105.21
N ASP A 431 54.18 -26.31 105.38
CA ASP A 431 54.83 -25.58 106.48
C ASP A 431 54.40 -26.10 107.86
N LYS A 432 53.10 -26.43 108.02
CA LYS A 432 52.58 -27.07 109.24
C LYS A 432 53.14 -28.47 109.44
N LEU A 433 53.25 -29.27 108.37
CA LEU A 433 53.84 -30.60 108.44
C LEU A 433 55.30 -30.53 108.87
N ASP A 434 56.09 -29.63 108.26
CA ASP A 434 57.49 -29.41 108.62
C ASP A 434 57.64 -28.97 110.08
N SER A 435 56.75 -28.10 110.57
CA SER A 435 56.71 -27.72 112.00
C SER A 435 56.43 -28.92 112.92
N VAL A 436 55.51 -29.80 112.54
CA VAL A 436 55.19 -31.01 113.28
C VAL A 436 56.35 -32.02 113.24
N GLN A 437 56.97 -32.19 112.07
CA GLN A 437 58.14 -33.04 111.88
C GLN A 437 59.29 -32.59 112.81
N LEU A 438 59.54 -31.28 112.87
CA LEU A 438 60.57 -30.70 113.74
C LEU A 438 60.26 -30.94 115.22
N LYS A 439 58.99 -30.84 115.64
CA LYS A 439 58.57 -31.19 117.01
C LYS A 439 58.75 -32.69 117.28
N LEU A 440 58.41 -33.55 116.32
CA LEU A 440 58.56 -35.00 116.44
C LEU A 440 60.03 -35.40 116.59
N ASP A 441 60.95 -34.78 115.85
CA ASP A 441 62.40 -34.98 116.00
C ASP A 441 62.89 -34.57 117.40
N VAL A 442 62.37 -33.47 117.96
CA VAL A 442 62.66 -33.05 119.34
C VAL A 442 62.16 -34.10 120.34
N TYR A 443 60.95 -34.64 120.15
CA TYR A 443 60.42 -35.71 121.01
C TYR A 443 61.23 -37.00 120.88
N HIS A 444 61.66 -37.38 119.68
CA HIS A 444 62.51 -38.55 119.47
C HIS A 444 63.87 -38.40 120.17
N LYS A 445 64.51 -37.24 120.09
CA LYS A 445 65.74 -36.95 120.84
C LYS A 445 65.52 -37.07 122.34
N LYS A 446 64.45 -36.47 122.86
CA LYS A 446 64.10 -36.54 124.29
C LYS A 446 63.83 -37.97 124.76
N SER A 447 63.16 -38.79 123.94
CA SER A 447 62.93 -40.21 124.22
C SER A 447 64.23 -41.01 124.22
N ALA A 448 65.15 -40.72 123.31
CA ALA A 448 66.45 -41.37 123.25
C ALA A 448 67.32 -41.03 124.47
N ASP A 449 67.27 -39.79 124.95
CA ASP A 449 68.00 -39.36 126.15
C ASP A 449 67.43 -40.01 127.42
N LEU A 450 66.09 -40.10 127.54
CA LEU A 450 65.45 -40.81 128.65
C LEU A 450 65.79 -42.31 128.64
N LEU A 451 65.86 -42.94 127.47
CA LEU A 451 66.33 -44.32 127.34
C LEU A 451 67.78 -44.48 127.81
N LYS A 452 68.68 -43.56 127.44
CA LYS A 452 70.06 -43.56 127.94
C LYS A 452 70.13 -43.43 129.46
N GLN A 453 69.38 -42.50 130.05
CA GLN A 453 69.31 -42.34 131.51
C GLN A 453 68.83 -43.63 132.21
N ARG A 454 67.79 -44.28 131.68
CA ARG A 454 67.32 -45.56 132.21
C ARG A 454 68.43 -46.63 132.19
N THR A 455 69.18 -46.74 131.09
CA THR A 455 70.28 -47.72 131.00
C THR A 455 71.43 -47.44 131.97
N LEU A 456 71.68 -46.17 132.32
CA LEU A 456 72.66 -45.79 133.33
C LEU A 456 72.18 -46.21 134.74
N ILE A 457 70.94 -45.90 135.08
CA ILE A 457 70.34 -46.30 136.37
C ILE A 457 70.34 -47.83 136.53
N ASP A 458 69.99 -48.58 135.48
CA ASP A 458 70.00 -50.04 135.51
C ASP A 458 71.42 -50.61 135.75
N LYS A 459 72.47 -49.94 135.25
CA LYS A 459 73.88 -50.32 135.54
C LYS A 459 74.25 -50.04 137.00
N GLU A 460 73.87 -48.89 137.55
CA GLU A 460 74.12 -48.53 138.96
C GLU A 460 73.41 -49.51 139.91
N LEU A 461 72.15 -49.85 139.62
CA LEU A 461 71.37 -50.86 140.37
C LEU A 461 72.04 -52.24 140.36
N SER A 462 72.63 -52.62 139.21
CA SER A 462 73.36 -53.88 139.06
C SER A 462 74.65 -53.89 139.88
N GLN A 463 75.35 -52.75 139.95
CA GLN A 463 76.56 -52.56 140.77
C GLN A 463 76.25 -52.60 142.27
N LEU A 464 75.19 -51.93 142.72
CA LEU A 464 74.74 -51.98 144.12
C LEU A 464 74.32 -53.38 144.55
N LYS A 465 73.66 -54.14 143.67
CA LYS A 465 73.32 -55.56 143.94
C LYS A 465 74.56 -56.44 144.06
N SER A 466 75.62 -56.20 143.29
CA SER A 466 76.85 -56.97 143.39
C SER A 466 77.62 -56.64 144.68
N GLN A 467 77.70 -55.37 145.06
CA GLN A 467 78.30 -54.92 146.32
C GLN A 467 77.57 -55.51 147.53
N ASN A 468 76.24 -55.49 147.55
CA ASN A 468 75.44 -56.08 148.62
C ASN A 468 75.72 -57.59 148.79
N ARG A 469 75.90 -58.34 147.68
CA ARG A 469 76.29 -59.76 147.72
C ARG A 469 77.69 -59.99 148.31
N ILE A 470 78.63 -59.08 148.04
CA ILE A 470 80.00 -59.15 148.60
C ILE A 470 79.95 -58.87 150.10
N SER A 471 79.25 -57.82 150.53
CA SER A 471 79.06 -57.48 151.94
C SER A 471 78.39 -58.61 152.72
N TYR A 472 77.39 -59.28 152.12
CA TYR A 472 76.73 -60.46 152.72
C TYR A 472 77.68 -61.63 152.93
N ARG A 473 78.60 -61.84 152.00
CA ARG A 473 79.61 -62.91 152.11
C ARG A 473 80.63 -62.60 153.22
N LEU A 474 81.09 -61.35 153.29
CA LEU A 474 82.03 -60.87 154.31
C LEU A 474 81.44 -60.92 155.72
N ALA A 475 80.20 -60.45 155.90
CA ALA A 475 79.50 -60.53 157.19
C ALA A 475 79.35 -61.97 157.66
N ARG A 476 79.01 -62.89 156.75
CA ARG A 476 78.90 -64.33 157.07
C ARG A 476 80.25 -64.95 157.45
N SER A 477 81.35 -64.55 156.80
CA SER A 477 82.68 -64.99 157.22
C SER A 477 83.12 -64.43 158.58
N LEU A 478 82.74 -63.19 158.92
CA LEU A 478 83.04 -62.60 160.23
C LEU A 478 82.35 -63.35 161.39
N VAL A 479 81.09 -63.75 161.23
CA VAL A 479 80.41 -64.58 162.25
C VAL A 479 81.03 -65.97 162.34
N ALA A 480 81.43 -66.58 161.22
CA ALA A 480 82.08 -67.89 161.22
C ALA A 480 83.45 -67.91 161.95
N ILE A 481 84.17 -66.78 161.96
CA ILE A 481 85.45 -66.62 162.68
C ILE A 481 85.22 -66.40 164.18
N THR A 482 84.14 -65.70 164.55
CA THR A 482 83.92 -65.20 165.92
C THR A 482 83.10 -66.15 166.78
N SER A 483 82.36 -67.09 166.17
CA SER A 483 81.63 -68.13 166.88
C SER A 483 81.63 -69.43 166.06
N PRO A 484 82.68 -70.28 166.17
CA PRO A 484 82.84 -71.48 165.34
C PRO A 484 81.78 -72.58 165.59
N THR A 485 80.88 -72.39 166.56
CA THR A 485 79.75 -73.30 166.87
C THR A 485 78.37 -72.68 166.64
N ALA A 486 78.26 -71.45 166.13
CA ALA A 486 76.98 -70.81 165.82
C ALA A 486 76.41 -71.25 164.46
N ILE A 487 75.20 -71.79 164.47
CA ILE A 487 74.42 -72.09 163.26
C ILE A 487 73.72 -70.80 162.81
N ILE A 488 74.22 -70.15 161.76
CA ILE A 488 73.61 -68.95 161.17
C ILE A 488 72.52 -69.36 160.17
N ASP A 489 71.30 -68.88 160.39
CA ASP A 489 70.14 -69.12 159.53
C ASP A 489 70.33 -68.47 158.13
N LEU A 490 69.95 -69.19 157.07
CA LEU A 490 70.13 -68.77 155.67
C LEU A 490 69.27 -67.56 155.27
N ARG A 491 68.31 -67.14 156.11
CA ARG A 491 67.40 -66.02 155.86
C ARG A 491 67.71 -64.73 156.64
N ALA A 492 68.78 -64.70 157.43
CA ALA A 492 69.16 -63.51 158.19
C ALA A 492 69.58 -62.34 157.26
N GLN A 493 69.07 -61.13 157.46
CA GLN A 493 69.46 -60.01 156.61
C GLN A 493 70.89 -59.56 156.94
N LEU A 494 71.59 -58.92 155.98
CA LEU A 494 72.96 -58.41 156.19
C LEU A 494 73.15 -57.66 157.52
N PRO A 495 72.23 -56.76 157.94
CA PRO A 495 72.34 -56.06 159.22
C PRO A 495 72.32 -57.02 160.42
N ASP A 496 71.51 -58.07 160.37
CA ASP A 496 71.32 -59.04 161.46
C ASP A 496 72.57 -59.94 161.61
N ILE A 497 73.19 -60.33 160.49
CA ILE A 497 74.45 -61.08 160.46
C ILE A 497 75.59 -60.22 161.04
N LEU A 498 75.65 -58.94 160.67
CA LEU A 498 76.64 -58.00 161.22
C LEU A 498 76.44 -57.73 162.71
N GLN A 499 75.20 -57.58 163.20
CA GLN A 499 74.93 -57.43 164.63
C GLN A 499 75.35 -58.66 165.44
N THR A 500 75.18 -59.85 164.89
CA THR A 500 75.62 -61.10 165.53
C THR A 500 77.15 -61.17 165.60
N ALA A 501 77.85 -60.83 164.50
CA ALA A 501 79.32 -60.73 164.50
C ALA A 501 79.83 -59.71 165.53
N ILE A 502 79.21 -58.53 165.61
CA ILE A 502 79.62 -57.47 166.54
C ILE A 502 79.43 -57.92 168.00
N ARG A 503 78.33 -58.62 168.30
CA ARG A 503 78.06 -59.18 169.63
C ARG A 503 79.13 -60.21 170.01
N ASP A 504 79.49 -61.12 169.11
CA ASP A 504 80.44 -62.19 169.39
C ASP A 504 81.90 -61.68 169.47
N VAL A 505 82.29 -60.71 168.63
CA VAL A 505 83.57 -59.98 168.77
C VAL A 505 83.64 -59.25 170.12
N SER A 506 82.54 -58.64 170.56
CA SER A 506 82.51 -57.93 171.85
C SER A 506 82.66 -58.89 173.04
N ILE A 507 82.13 -60.12 172.94
CA ILE A 507 82.29 -61.16 173.96
C ILE A 507 83.72 -61.73 173.96
N MET A 508 84.34 -61.92 172.78
CA MET A 508 85.76 -62.30 172.67
C MET A 508 86.71 -61.22 173.21
N ARG A 509 86.38 -59.93 173.05
CA ARG A 509 87.17 -58.81 173.57
C ARG A 509 87.16 -58.74 175.11
N ILE A 510 86.11 -59.23 175.77
CA ILE A 510 85.97 -59.23 177.24
C ILE A 510 86.84 -60.33 177.91
N HIS A 511 87.21 -61.39 177.19
CA HIS A 511 87.99 -62.53 177.75
C HIS A 511 89.51 -62.45 177.50
N GLY A 512 90.01 -61.40 176.86
CA GLY A 512 91.36 -61.42 176.26
C GLY A 512 92.34 -60.30 176.64
N GLN A 513 92.07 -59.42 177.61
CA GLN A 513 93.00 -58.30 177.91
C GLN A 513 92.99 -57.84 179.38
N THR A 514 93.58 -58.65 180.25
CA THR A 514 94.53 -58.19 181.27
C THR A 514 95.93 -58.13 180.62
N HIS A 515 96.60 -56.98 180.74
CA HIS A 515 97.95 -56.62 180.29
C HIS A 515 98.15 -56.00 178.88
N HIS A 516 98.93 -54.91 178.92
CA HIS A 516 99.68 -54.18 177.89
C HIS A 516 99.00 -53.04 177.10
N ASP A 517 99.11 -51.83 177.65
CA ASP A 517 100.06 -50.75 177.27
C ASP A 517 100.41 -50.43 175.80
N TYR A 518 100.44 -49.10 175.55
CA TYR A 518 101.19 -48.30 174.56
C TYR A 518 100.66 -48.05 173.12
N GLN A 519 100.40 -46.76 172.87
CA GLN A 519 100.77 -45.90 171.72
C GLN A 519 100.13 -46.03 170.31
N ASN A 520 99.73 -44.83 169.81
CA ASN A 520 99.89 -44.30 168.43
C ASN A 520 99.08 -45.00 167.30
N SER A 521 98.66 -44.41 166.18
CA SER A 521 98.95 -43.17 165.45
C SER A 521 98.05 -43.23 164.18
N THR A 522 97.16 -42.26 163.95
CA THR A 522 97.22 -41.19 162.91
C THR A 522 96.70 -41.50 161.49
N PHE A 523 96.09 -40.43 160.91
CA PHE A 523 96.07 -39.98 159.50
C PHE A 523 95.32 -40.84 158.45
N ASP A 524 94.65 -40.32 157.42
CA ASP A 524 94.53 -39.03 156.69
C ASP A 524 93.12 -39.05 156.00
N ILE A 525 92.32 -37.99 155.83
CA ILE A 525 92.41 -36.76 155.00
C ILE A 525 92.62 -37.01 153.49
N ASP A 526 91.96 -36.14 152.68
CA ASP A 526 92.02 -35.92 151.22
C ASP A 526 90.92 -36.60 150.36
N THR A 527 90.30 -35.97 149.35
CA THR A 527 90.25 -34.60 148.81
C THR A 527 89.09 -34.53 147.79
N ILE A 528 88.67 -33.30 147.47
CA ILE A 528 87.76 -32.88 146.39
C ILE A 528 88.44 -33.08 145.00
N PRO A 529 87.71 -33.29 143.88
CA PRO A 529 87.51 -32.22 142.87
C PRO A 529 86.11 -32.29 142.17
N THR A 530 85.31 -31.23 142.02
CA THR A 530 85.29 -30.10 141.05
C THR A 530 85.23 -30.39 139.53
N TYR A 531 84.20 -29.76 138.89
CA TYR A 531 84.00 -29.28 137.50
C TYR A 531 83.66 -30.23 136.33
N GLY A 532 82.65 -29.80 135.53
CA GLY A 532 82.84 -29.54 134.09
C GLY A 532 81.77 -30.02 133.09
N PHE A 533 81.15 -29.07 132.37
CA PHE A 533 80.38 -29.11 131.10
C PHE A 533 78.96 -29.69 131.04
#